data_AF-A0A7S2C2V4-F1
#
_entry.id   AF-A0A7S2C2V4-F1
#
_cell.length_a   1.000
_cell.length_b   1.000
_cell.length_c   1.000
_cell.angle_alpha   90.00
_cell.angle_beta   90.00
_cell.angle_gamma   90.00
#
_symmetry.space_group_name_H-M   'P 1'
#
loop_
_entity.id
_entity.type
_entity.pdbx_description
1 polymer ?
#
loop_
_entity_poly.entity_id
_entity_poly.type
_entity_poly.pdbx_seq_one_letter_code
_entity_poly.pdbx_strand_id
1 'polypeptide(L)'
;AYDAEIAGLHFNVSNTRMGIEVMVFGYNHKSPVLLEKVAQTLASPNLPEAVFERLKDKVRKGYKNFAFNQPYQHAIFNQSLCLEYPRYDYDDRLAALEPLTLADLAAFGPRLLKRCKIECLVHGNATRDESVAA
;
A
#
# COMPACT_ATOMS: atom_id res chain seq x y z
N ALA A 1 -12.19 -9.88 -3.29
CA ALA A 1 -12.36 -8.47 -2.84
C ALA A 1 -13.84 -8.11 -2.88
N TYR A 2 -14.45 -8.04 -4.07
CA TYR A 2 -15.87 -7.69 -4.22
C TYR A 2 -16.82 -8.64 -3.45
N ASP A 3 -16.65 -9.95 -3.55
CA ASP A 3 -17.49 -10.91 -2.82
C ASP A 3 -17.32 -10.81 -1.29
N ALA A 4 -16.10 -10.47 -0.84
CA ALA A 4 -15.84 -10.23 0.58
C ALA A 4 -16.57 -8.97 1.05
N GLU A 5 -16.54 -7.90 0.26
CA GLU A 5 -17.23 -6.65 0.55
C GLU A 5 -18.75 -6.84 0.66
N ILE A 6 -19.34 -7.60 -0.27
CA ILE A 6 -20.76 -7.99 -0.19
C ILE A 6 -21.05 -8.79 1.09
N ALA A 7 -20.12 -9.64 1.51
CA ALA A 7 -20.23 -10.41 2.75
C ALA A 7 -19.90 -9.60 4.02
N GLY A 8 -19.71 -8.28 3.93
CA GLY A 8 -19.39 -7.41 5.07
C GLY A 8 -17.96 -7.57 5.59
N LEU A 9 -17.03 -7.97 4.72
CA LEU A 9 -15.61 -8.10 5.00
C LEU A 9 -14.79 -7.23 4.04
N HIS A 10 -14.01 -6.31 4.61
CA HIS A 10 -13.28 -5.30 3.89
C HIS A 10 -11.79 -5.41 4.16
N PHE A 11 -10.99 -4.85 3.27
CA PHE A 11 -9.56 -4.68 3.49
C PHE A 11 -9.08 -3.36 2.89
N ASN A 12 -7.99 -2.84 3.43
CA ASN A 12 -7.27 -1.71 2.88
C ASN A 12 -5.77 -2.05 2.83
N VAL A 13 -5.10 -1.66 1.75
CA VAL A 13 -3.65 -1.75 1.63
C VAL A 13 -3.14 -0.37 1.26
N SER A 14 -2.24 0.16 2.08
CA SER A 14 -1.61 1.46 1.84
C SER A 14 -0.12 1.39 2.09
N ASN A 15 0.64 2.30 1.47
CA ASN A 15 2.03 2.48 1.80
C ASN A 15 2.18 3.58 2.85
N THR A 16 3.08 3.36 3.79
CA THR A 16 3.52 4.37 4.76
C THR A 16 4.96 4.78 4.44
N ARG A 17 5.55 5.66 5.24
CA ARG A 17 7.00 5.95 5.11
C ARG A 17 7.89 4.79 5.53
N MET A 18 7.36 3.92 6.39
CA MET A 18 8.11 2.81 7.01
C MET A 18 7.85 1.47 6.36
N GLY A 19 6.84 1.36 5.47
CA GLY A 19 6.53 0.10 4.79
C GLY A 19 5.12 0.08 4.22
N ILE A 20 4.44 -1.05 4.39
CA ILE A 20 3.06 -1.30 3.95
C ILE A 20 2.21 -1.52 5.18
N GLU A 21 1.03 -0.92 5.18
CA GLU A 21 -0.02 -1.19 6.15
C GLU A 21 -1.14 -1.99 5.46
N VAL A 22 -1.51 -3.11 6.09
CA VAL A 22 -2.63 -3.95 5.67
C VAL A 22 -3.65 -3.96 6.80
N MET A 23 -4.88 -3.54 6.49
CA MET A 23 -6.01 -3.62 7.42
C MET A 23 -7.06 -4.57 6.86
N VAL A 24 -7.57 -5.45 7.70
CA VAL A 24 -8.74 -6.30 7.41
C VAL A 24 -9.77 -6.06 8.50
N PHE A 25 -11.00 -5.73 8.13
CA PHE A 25 -12.05 -5.35 9.06
C PHE A 25 -13.43 -5.82 8.59
N GLY A 26 -14.33 -6.10 9.53
CA GLY A 26 -15.63 -6.73 9.26
C GLY A 26 -15.81 -8.03 10.05
N TYR A 27 -16.60 -8.96 9.53
CA TYR A 27 -16.89 -10.23 10.21
C TYR A 27 -15.66 -11.16 10.31
N ASN A 28 -15.43 -11.73 11.50
CA ASN A 28 -14.21 -12.49 11.82
C ASN A 28 -14.10 -13.86 11.11
N HIS A 29 -15.21 -14.52 10.79
CA HIS A 29 -15.21 -15.91 10.28
C HIS A 29 -14.32 -16.13 9.05
N LYS A 30 -14.23 -15.16 8.13
CA LYS A 30 -13.40 -15.26 6.90
C LYS A 30 -12.27 -14.23 6.85
N SER A 31 -12.01 -13.49 7.95
CA SER A 31 -10.92 -12.51 7.97
C SER A 31 -9.53 -13.13 7.79
N PRO A 32 -9.19 -14.33 8.35
CA PRO A 32 -7.87 -14.92 8.13
C PRO A 32 -7.65 -15.32 6.67
N VAL A 33 -8.69 -15.85 6.01
CA VAL A 33 -8.65 -16.26 4.60
C VAL A 33 -8.43 -15.04 3.69
N LEU A 34 -9.09 -13.91 3.98
CA LEU A 34 -8.87 -12.68 3.23
C LEU A 34 -7.47 -12.12 3.46
N LEU A 35 -7.01 -12.08 4.71
CA LEU A 35 -5.67 -11.60 5.06
C LEU A 35 -4.59 -12.42 4.35
N GLU A 36 -4.68 -13.75 4.40
CA GLU A 36 -3.76 -14.65 3.70
C GLU A 36 -3.73 -14.35 2.20
N LYS A 37 -4.90 -14.18 1.58
CA LYS A 37 -4.99 -13.88 0.15
C LYS A 37 -4.35 -12.54 -0.21
N VAL A 38 -4.53 -11.52 0.63
CA VAL A 38 -3.91 -10.20 0.45
C VAL A 38 -2.39 -10.32 0.59
N ALA A 39 -1.89 -11.00 1.63
CA ALA A 39 -0.47 -11.19 1.88
C ALA A 39 0.23 -11.95 0.73
N GLN A 40 -0.38 -13.03 0.24
CA GLN A 40 0.13 -13.79 -0.91
C GLN A 40 0.21 -12.93 -2.18
N THR A 41 -0.81 -12.09 -2.42
CA THR A 41 -0.85 -11.20 -3.58
C THR A 41 0.23 -10.11 -3.49
N LEU A 42 0.52 -9.61 -2.30
CA LEU A 42 1.60 -8.65 -2.06
C LEU A 42 2.99 -9.26 -2.24
N ALA A 43 3.17 -10.51 -1.82
CA ALA A 43 4.45 -11.21 -1.94
C ALA A 43 4.81 -11.55 -3.39
N SER A 44 3.81 -11.91 -4.18
CA SER A 44 3.97 -12.36 -5.57
C SER A 44 2.96 -11.66 -6.48
N PRO A 45 3.15 -10.37 -6.78
CA PRO A 45 2.25 -9.64 -7.64
C PRO A 45 2.28 -10.22 -9.06
N ASN A 46 1.12 -10.67 -9.54
CA ASN A 46 0.93 -11.06 -10.93
C ASN A 46 0.12 -9.98 -11.66
N LEU A 47 0.83 -9.07 -12.32
CA LEU A 47 0.23 -7.91 -12.98
C LEU A 47 0.53 -7.97 -14.48
N PRO A 48 -0.49 -7.94 -15.37
CA PRO A 48 -0.26 -7.80 -16.80
C PRO A 48 0.39 -6.45 -17.13
N GLU A 49 1.32 -6.42 -18.09
CA GLU A 49 2.05 -5.21 -18.51
C GLU A 49 1.10 -4.03 -18.83
N ALA A 50 0.01 -4.29 -19.56
CA ALA A 50 -0.97 -3.26 -19.89
C ALA A 50 -1.63 -2.62 -18.65
N VAL A 51 -1.80 -3.40 -17.57
CA VAL A 51 -2.35 -2.89 -16.31
C VAL A 51 -1.29 -2.08 -15.56
N PHE A 52 -0.04 -2.55 -15.56
CA PHE A 52 1.10 -1.81 -15.00
C PHE A 52 1.22 -0.43 -15.63
N GLU A 53 1.29 -0.34 -16.96
CA GLU A 53 1.42 0.94 -17.67
C GLU A 53 0.25 1.90 -17.39
N ARG A 54 -0.98 1.37 -17.33
CA ARG A 54 -2.16 2.18 -16.97
C ARG A 54 -2.09 2.70 -15.53
N LEU A 55 -1.59 1.89 -14.59
CA LEU A 55 -1.42 2.31 -13.19
C LEU A 55 -0.27 3.30 -13.04
N LYS A 56 0.85 3.09 -13.74
CA LYS A 56 1.98 4.01 -13.81
C LYS A 56 1.54 5.38 -14.32
N ASP A 57 0.75 5.42 -15.39
CA ASP A 57 0.18 6.68 -15.91
C ASP A 57 -0.77 7.34 -14.90
N LYS A 58 -1.60 6.57 -14.20
CA LYS A 58 -2.48 7.09 -13.14
C LYS A 58 -1.68 7.72 -12.00
N VAL A 59 -0.61 7.07 -11.53
CA VAL A 59 0.28 7.60 -10.48
C VAL A 59 0.99 8.87 -10.97
N ARG A 60 1.52 8.86 -12.20
CA ARG A 60 2.16 10.02 -12.83
C ARG A 60 1.23 11.23 -12.86
N LYS A 61 -0.01 11.04 -13.30
CA LYS A 61 -1.05 12.09 -13.29
C LYS A 61 -1.34 12.57 -11.88
N GLY A 62 -1.43 11.65 -10.91
CA GLY A 62 -1.61 11.98 -9.50
C GLY A 62 -0.52 12.88 -8.95
N TYR A 63 0.74 12.61 -9.27
CA TYR A 63 1.87 13.45 -8.87
C TYR A 63 1.83 14.84 -9.53
N LYS A 64 1.58 14.91 -10.84
CA LYS A 64 1.44 16.20 -11.55
C LYS A 64 0.28 17.04 -11.04
N ASN A 65 -0.82 16.38 -10.64
CA ASN A 65 -2.01 17.07 -10.15
C ASN A 65 -1.78 17.82 -8.82
N PHE A 66 -0.70 17.51 -8.09
CA PHE A 66 -0.34 18.25 -6.89
C PHE A 66 -0.17 19.76 -7.15
N ALA A 67 0.28 20.16 -8.35
CA ALA A 67 0.43 21.55 -8.73
C ALA A 67 -0.89 22.35 -8.72
N PHE A 68 -2.05 21.67 -8.84
CA PHE A 68 -3.37 22.29 -8.83
C PHE A 68 -4.03 22.32 -7.45
N ASN A 69 -3.34 21.82 -6.41
CA ASN A 69 -3.84 21.87 -5.04
C ASN A 69 -3.85 23.31 -4.50
N GLN A 70 -4.63 23.53 -3.44
CA GLN A 70 -4.79 24.84 -2.82
C GLN A 70 -3.49 25.29 -2.10
N PRO A 71 -3.19 26.59 -2.03
CA PRO A 71 -1.93 27.08 -1.45
C PRO A 71 -1.64 26.59 -0.02
N TYR A 72 -2.64 26.46 0.84
CA TYR A 72 -2.42 25.95 2.20
C TYR A 72 -1.99 24.46 2.20
N GLN A 73 -2.43 23.66 1.22
CA GLN A 73 -2.02 22.26 1.08
C GLN A 73 -0.54 22.18 0.67
N HIS A 74 -0.09 23.10 -0.18
CA HIS A 74 1.33 23.24 -0.52
C HIS A 74 2.16 23.65 0.70
N ALA A 75 1.67 24.58 1.53
CA ALA A 75 2.34 24.97 2.76
C ALA A 75 2.51 23.79 3.74
N ILE A 76 1.43 23.03 3.98
CA ILE A 76 1.48 21.82 4.83
C ILE A 76 2.44 20.78 4.27
N PHE A 77 2.43 20.56 2.95
CA PHE A 77 3.35 19.62 2.31
C PHE A 77 4.81 20.06 2.43
N ASN A 78 5.11 21.34 2.18
CA ASN A 78 6.47 21.88 2.31
C ASN A 78 6.97 21.86 3.75
N GLN A 79 6.09 22.13 4.73
CA GLN A 79 6.41 21.93 6.14
C GLN A 79 6.81 20.47 6.40
N SER A 80 6.05 19.51 5.86
CA SER A 80 6.35 18.09 6.02
C SER A 80 7.67 17.68 5.34
N LEU A 81 8.02 18.28 4.21
CA LEU A 81 9.33 18.10 3.56
C LEU A 81 10.49 18.57 4.44
N CYS A 82 10.32 19.69 5.15
CA CYS A 82 11.36 20.24 6.02
C CYS A 82 11.51 19.47 7.34
N LEU A 83 10.42 18.96 7.90
CA LEU A 83 10.39 18.43 9.27
C LEU A 83 10.49 16.91 9.35
N GLU A 84 10.30 16.19 8.25
CA GLU A 84 10.19 14.73 8.28
C GLU A 84 11.28 14.09 7.41
N TYR A 85 11.95 13.08 7.94
CA TYR A 85 12.99 12.35 7.23
C TYR A 85 12.75 10.82 7.27
N PRO A 86 12.79 10.10 6.13
CA PRO A 86 12.89 10.62 4.77
C PRO A 86 11.54 11.15 4.25
N ARG A 87 11.58 12.20 3.44
CA ARG A 87 10.43 12.73 2.69
C ARG A 87 10.90 13.16 1.30
N TYR A 88 10.24 12.64 0.27
CA TYR A 88 10.55 12.93 -1.14
C TYR A 88 9.50 13.86 -1.71
N ASP A 89 9.93 14.89 -2.44
CA ASP A 89 9.03 15.79 -3.15
C ASP A 89 8.34 15.09 -4.34
N TYR A 90 7.43 15.79 -5.03
CA TYR A 90 6.72 15.20 -6.16
C TYR A 90 7.53 15.14 -7.46
N ASP A 91 8.52 16.01 -7.63
CA ASP A 91 9.38 16.05 -8.82
C ASP A 91 10.39 14.89 -8.79
N ASP A 92 11.00 14.63 -7.64
CA ASP A 92 11.83 13.45 -7.37
C ASP A 92 11.06 12.15 -7.61
N ARG A 93 9.80 12.09 -7.12
CA ARG A 93 8.93 10.92 -7.34
C ARG A 93 8.59 10.74 -8.81
N LEU A 94 8.37 11.83 -9.55
CA LEU A 94 8.12 11.78 -10.99
C LEU A 94 9.35 11.28 -11.75
N ALA A 95 10.53 11.83 -11.44
CA ALA A 95 11.79 11.43 -12.05
C ALA A 95 12.10 9.95 -11.78
N ALA A 96 11.85 9.46 -10.55
CA ALA A 96 12.04 8.05 -10.20
C ALA A 96 10.98 7.12 -10.84
N LEU A 97 9.78 7.63 -11.12
CA LEU A 97 8.71 6.86 -11.75
C LEU A 97 8.97 6.60 -13.23
N GLU A 98 9.56 7.55 -13.96
CA GLU A 98 9.76 7.44 -15.41
C GLU A 98 10.51 6.16 -15.86
N PRO A 99 11.69 5.81 -15.32
CA PRO A 99 12.43 4.62 -15.73
C PRO A 99 11.86 3.31 -15.15
N LEU A 100 10.91 3.37 -14.22
CA LEU A 100 10.43 2.20 -13.47
C LEU A 100 9.71 1.19 -14.38
N THR A 101 10.11 -0.07 -14.34
CA THR A 101 9.55 -1.15 -15.16
C THR A 101 8.72 -2.13 -14.35
N LEU A 102 7.90 -2.96 -15.01
CA LEU A 102 7.21 -4.06 -14.34
C LEU A 102 8.19 -5.04 -13.67
N ALA A 103 9.36 -5.26 -14.27
CA ALA A 103 10.39 -6.13 -13.70
C ALA A 103 10.93 -5.59 -12.36
N ASP A 104 11.11 -4.27 -12.23
CA ASP A 104 11.52 -3.63 -10.98
C ASP A 104 10.48 -3.85 -9.88
N LEU A 105 9.19 -3.73 -10.22
CA LEU A 105 8.09 -3.98 -9.29
C LEU A 105 8.04 -5.45 -8.86
N ALA A 106 8.21 -6.39 -9.80
CA ALA A 106 8.23 -7.82 -9.52
C ALA A 106 9.41 -8.20 -8.60
N ALA A 107 10.57 -7.57 -8.78
CA ALA A 107 11.73 -7.75 -7.90
C ALA A 107 11.56 -7.08 -6.52
N PHE A 108 10.77 -6.01 -6.45
CA PHE A 108 10.57 -5.26 -5.21
C PHE A 108 9.77 -6.02 -4.15
N GLY A 109 8.68 -6.70 -4.53
CA GLY A 109 7.80 -7.42 -3.59
C GLY A 109 8.56 -8.40 -2.66
N PRO A 110 9.30 -9.37 -3.21
CA PRO A 110 10.12 -10.29 -2.40
C PRO A 110 11.20 -9.57 -1.58
N ARG A 111 11.83 -8.52 -2.14
CA ARG A 111 12.86 -7.75 -1.45
C ARG A 111 12.30 -7.02 -0.21
N LEU A 112 11.10 -6.45 -0.34
CA LEU A 112 10.42 -5.75 0.74
C LEU A 112 10.11 -6.71 1.90
N LEU A 113 9.65 -7.91 1.60
CA LEU A 113 9.28 -8.91 2.61
C LEU A 113 10.48 -9.67 3.20
N LYS A 114 11.63 -9.70 2.51
CA LYS A 114 12.82 -10.46 2.96
C LYS A 114 13.38 -10.00 4.30
N ARG A 115 13.23 -8.72 4.65
CA ARG A 115 13.72 -8.12 5.90
C ARG A 115 12.69 -7.14 6.46
N CYS A 116 11.48 -7.62 6.73
CA CYS A 116 10.44 -6.83 7.39
C CYS A 116 10.32 -7.19 8.87
N LYS A 117 9.87 -6.21 9.67
CA LYS A 117 9.30 -6.44 10.99
C LYS A 117 7.79 -6.29 10.83
N ILE A 118 7.03 -7.26 11.32
CA ILE A 118 5.57 -7.19 11.35
C ILE A 118 5.16 -6.76 12.74
N GLU A 119 4.42 -5.66 12.81
CA GLU A 119 3.71 -5.23 14.02
C GLU A 119 2.21 -5.32 13.70
N CYS A 120 1.46 -6.03 14.55
CA CYS A 120 0.06 -6.34 14.31
C CYS A 120 -0.77 -6.00 15.55
N LEU A 121 -1.97 -5.49 15.31
CA LEU A 121 -3.00 -5.32 16.33
C LEU A 121 -4.24 -6.09 15.88
N VAL A 122 -4.59 -7.12 16.64
CA VAL A 122 -5.87 -7.83 16.50
C VAL A 122 -6.82 -7.32 17.58
N HIS A 123 -7.94 -6.77 17.17
CA HIS A 123 -8.97 -6.27 18.07
C HIS A 123 -10.36 -6.69 17.58
N GLY A 124 -11.13 -7.35 18.44
CA GLY A 124 -12.49 -7.79 18.13
C GLY A 124 -12.78 -9.20 18.64
N ASN A 125 -13.65 -9.92 17.93
CA ASN A 125 -14.05 -11.30 18.25
C ASN A 125 -12.98 -12.31 17.80
N ALA A 126 -11.88 -12.37 18.56
CA ALA A 126 -10.79 -13.32 18.38
C ALA A 126 -10.21 -13.72 19.73
N THR A 127 -9.87 -14.99 19.87
CA THR A 127 -9.10 -15.50 21.00
C THR A 127 -7.63 -15.12 20.87
N ARG A 128 -6.87 -15.27 21.97
CA ARG A 128 -5.41 -15.10 21.94
C ARG A 128 -4.76 -16.02 20.93
N ASP A 129 -5.17 -17.29 20.90
CA ASP A 129 -4.55 -18.31 20.06
C ASP A 129 -4.82 -18.04 18.57
N GLU A 130 -6.04 -17.63 18.22
CA GLU A 130 -6.37 -17.16 16.87
C GLU A 130 -5.59 -15.91 16.47
N SER A 131 -5.33 -15.00 17.43
CA SER A 131 -4.60 -13.76 17.18
C SER A 131 -3.10 -13.97 16.95
N VAL A 132 -2.50 -14.98 17.59
CA VAL A 132 -1.09 -15.34 17.41
C VAL A 132 -0.87 -16.18 16.14
N ALA A 133 -1.91 -16.90 15.71
CA ALA A 133 -1.87 -17.72 14.50
C ALA A 133 -2.17 -16.94 13.20
N ALA A 134 -2.69 -15.71 13.30
CA ALA A 134 -3.02 -14.84 12.16
C ALA A 134 -1.79 -14.13 11.59
#